data_AF-A0A935G5E7-F1
#
_entry.id   AF-A0A935G5E7-F1
#
_cell.length_a   1.000
_cell.length_b   1.000
_cell.length_c   1.000
_cell.angle_alpha   90.00
_cell.angle_beta   90.00
_cell.angle_gamma   90.00
#
_symmetry.space_group_name_H-M   'P 1'
#
loop_
_entity.id
_entity.type
_entity.pdbx_description
1 polymer ?
#
loop_
_entity_poly.entity_id
_entity_poly.type
_entity_poly.pdbx_seq_one_letter_code
_entity_poly.pdbx_strand_id
1 'polypeptide(L)'
;MGVTVGYKNEQGYKDLGIPADAAPSEEMNFKKMLAGRIDVYQTSKTVGWATINKHFTPEEAKQFTTHPKNVAVDDYFVIFSKKNPNSKALADKLDSGMKKLKASGAYDKIMSQ
;
A
#
# COMPACT_ATOMS: atom_id res chain seq x y z
N MET A 1 5.10 -8.96 14.13
CA MET A 1 4.73 -8.05 13.02
C MET A 1 3.53 -8.63 12.29
N GLY A 2 2.57 -7.82 11.87
CA GLY A 2 1.46 -8.27 11.04
C GLY A 2 1.81 -8.29 9.55
N VAL A 3 1.16 -9.14 8.77
CA VAL A 3 1.26 -9.15 7.30
C VAL A 3 -0.08 -9.49 6.67
N THR A 4 -0.37 -8.92 5.50
CA THR A 4 -1.56 -9.27 4.71
C THR A 4 -1.17 -10.36 3.70
N VAL A 5 -1.93 -11.45 3.68
CA VAL A 5 -1.65 -12.61 2.81
C VAL A 5 -1.62 -12.17 1.35
N GLY A 6 -0.59 -12.60 0.61
CA GLY A 6 -0.42 -12.32 -0.81
C GLY A 6 0.21 -10.95 -1.12
N TYR A 7 0.56 -10.16 -0.11
CA TYR A 7 1.30 -8.92 -0.32
C TYR A 7 2.81 -9.22 -0.44
N LYS A 8 3.52 -8.36 -1.18
CA LYS A 8 4.97 -8.48 -1.44
C LYS A 8 5.80 -8.60 -0.15
N ASN A 9 5.41 -7.90 0.92
CA ASN A 9 6.14 -7.90 2.19
C ASN A 9 6.12 -9.27 2.89
N GLU A 10 5.14 -10.13 2.61
CA GLU A 10 5.10 -11.49 3.17
C GLU A 10 6.35 -12.29 2.81
N GLN A 11 6.75 -12.24 1.53
CA GLN A 11 7.97 -12.91 1.09
C GLN A 11 9.21 -12.22 1.68
N GLY A 12 9.24 -10.89 1.70
CA GLY A 12 10.36 -10.13 2.26
C GLY A 12 10.63 -10.46 3.74
N TYR A 13 9.59 -10.65 4.55
CA TYR A 13 9.76 -11.06 5.95
C TYR A 13 10.30 -12.49 6.06
N LYS A 14 9.82 -13.41 5.22
CA LYS A 14 10.32 -14.80 5.18
C LYS A 14 11.81 -14.83 4.81
N ASP A 15 12.21 -14.09 3.77
CA ASP A 15 13.60 -14.03 3.30
C ASP A 15 14.55 -13.46 4.38
N LEU A 16 14.05 -12.57 5.24
CA LEU A 16 14.79 -11.97 6.35
C LEU A 16 14.68 -12.75 7.67
N GLY A 17 13.92 -13.86 7.71
CA GLY A 17 13.68 -14.61 8.93
C GLY A 17 12.87 -13.85 10.00
N ILE A 18 12.07 -12.86 9.60
CA ILE A 18 11.23 -12.05 10.49
C ILE A 18 9.90 -12.78 10.71
N PRO A 19 9.55 -13.14 11.97
CA PRO A 19 8.25 -13.75 12.26
C PRO A 19 7.11 -12.77 11.98
N ALA A 20 6.17 -13.19 11.14
CA ALA A 20 5.00 -12.41 10.77
C ALA A 20 3.71 -13.18 11.03
N ASP A 21 2.72 -12.51 11.62
CA ASP A 21 1.38 -13.04 11.84
C ASP A 21 0.47 -12.62 10.68
N ALA A 22 0.07 -13.59 9.87
CA ALA A 22 -0.70 -13.37 8.65
C ALA A 22 -2.18 -13.07 8.94
N ALA A 23 -2.75 -12.12 8.20
CA ALA A 23 -4.17 -11.80 8.22
C ALA A 23 -4.71 -11.67 6.78
N PRO A 24 -6.01 -11.93 6.57
CA PRO A 24 -6.62 -11.85 5.24
C PRO A 24 -6.87 -10.41 4.77
N SER A 25 -6.73 -9.41 5.64
CA SER A 25 -6.98 -8.01 5.32
C SER A 25 -6.16 -7.06 6.19
N GLU A 26 -5.98 -5.82 5.70
CA GLU A 26 -5.33 -4.75 6.47
C GLU A 26 -6.13 -4.38 7.71
N GLU A 27 -7.47 -4.33 7.61
CA GLU A 27 -8.38 -4.14 8.76
C GLU A 27 -8.06 -5.15 9.86
N MET A 28 -7.82 -6.41 9.51
CA MET A 28 -7.51 -7.43 10.49
C MET A 28 -6.16 -7.27 11.14
N ASN A 29 -5.16 -6.79 10.41
CA ASN A 29 -3.88 -6.40 11.01
C ASN A 29 -4.06 -5.25 12.01
N PHE A 30 -4.83 -4.21 11.68
CA PHE A 30 -5.10 -3.12 12.63
C PHE A 30 -5.87 -3.58 13.87
N LYS A 31 -6.86 -4.48 13.74
CA LYS A 31 -7.56 -5.03 14.91
C LYS A 31 -6.64 -5.89 15.80
N LYS A 32 -5.74 -6.68 15.19
CA LYS A 32 -4.71 -7.42 15.94
C LYS A 32 -3.79 -6.46 16.71
N MET A 33 -3.42 -5.34 16.10
CA MET A 33 -2.56 -4.33 16.72
C MET A 33 -3.25 -3.64 17.91
N LEU A 34 -4.51 -3.23 17.74
CA LEU A 34 -5.32 -2.66 18.83
C LEU A 34 -5.53 -3.65 19.99
N ALA A 35 -5.67 -4.95 19.67
CA ALA A 35 -5.79 -6.01 20.66
C ALA A 35 -4.44 -6.45 21.27
N GLY A 36 -3.32 -5.81 20.92
CA GLY A 36 -1.99 -6.13 21.44
C GLY A 36 -1.42 -7.47 20.96
N ARG A 37 -1.94 -8.07 19.89
CA ARG A 37 -1.47 -9.34 19.33
C ARG A 37 -0.26 -9.17 18.40
N ILE A 38 -0.10 -7.98 17.83
CA ILE A 38 1.07 -7.60 17.03
C ILE A 38 1.47 -6.16 17.41
N ASP A 39 2.76 -5.87 17.35
CA ASP A 39 3.26 -4.53 17.71
C ASP A 39 3.25 -3.55 16.54
N VAL A 40 3.32 -4.07 15.30
CA VAL A 40 3.51 -3.26 14.09
C VAL A 40 2.94 -3.95 12.85
N TYR A 41 2.37 -3.14 11.95
CA TYR A 41 1.95 -3.53 10.60
C TYR A 41 2.49 -2.52 9.58
N GLN A 42 3.14 -3.02 8.51
CA GLN A 42 3.66 -2.18 7.42
C GLN A 42 2.58 -1.96 6.36
N THR A 43 2.22 -0.69 6.12
CA THR A 43 1.39 -0.26 4.99
C THR A 43 1.78 1.17 4.60
N SER A 44 1.22 1.69 3.51
CA SER A 44 1.39 3.11 3.16
C SER A 44 0.69 3.99 4.19
N LYS A 45 1.25 5.18 4.48
CA LYS A 45 0.68 6.11 5.46
C LYS A 45 -0.78 6.47 5.11
N THR A 46 -1.04 6.77 3.85
CA THR A 46 -2.38 7.19 3.38
C THR A 46 -3.40 6.06 3.51
N VAL A 47 -3.09 4.85 3.02
CA VAL A 47 -4.02 3.71 3.10
C VAL A 47 -4.21 3.24 4.54
N GLY A 48 -3.14 3.24 5.34
CA GLY A 48 -3.22 2.89 6.76
C GLY A 48 -4.18 3.80 7.53
N TRP A 49 -4.01 5.12 7.42
CA TRP A 49 -4.91 6.07 8.08
C TRP A 49 -6.34 6.05 7.52
N ALA A 50 -6.51 5.86 6.20
CA ALA A 50 -7.84 5.69 5.62
C ALA A 50 -8.55 4.44 6.17
N THR A 51 -7.83 3.32 6.33
CA THR A 51 -8.36 2.10 6.93
C THR A 51 -8.69 2.30 8.41
N ILE A 52 -7.80 2.92 9.18
CA ILE A 52 -8.04 3.24 10.60
C ILE A 52 -9.30 4.09 10.75
N ASN A 53 -9.38 5.22 10.05
CA ASN A 53 -10.49 6.17 10.19
C ASN A 53 -11.84 5.60 9.71
N LYS A 54 -11.81 4.59 8.83
CA LYS A 54 -13.02 3.93 8.34
C LYS A 54 -13.56 2.88 9.31
N HIS A 55 -12.69 2.20 10.05
CA HIS A 55 -13.05 0.98 10.78
C HIS A 55 -12.98 1.09 12.31
N PHE A 56 -12.44 2.19 12.85
CA PHE A 56 -12.25 2.40 14.28
C PHE A 56 -12.90 3.71 14.72
N THR A 57 -13.31 3.77 15.99
CA THR A 57 -13.80 5.01 16.61
C THR A 57 -12.67 6.06 16.70
N PRO A 58 -12.99 7.36 16.80
CA PRO A 58 -11.97 8.40 16.99
C PRO A 58 -11.05 8.15 18.20
N GLU A 59 -11.57 7.54 19.27
CA GLU A 59 -10.83 7.20 20.49
C GLU A 59 -9.85 6.05 20.26
N GLU A 60 -10.25 5.03 19.51
CA GLU A 60 -9.36 3.93 19.08
C GLU A 60 -8.33 4.42 18.07
N ALA A 61 -8.74 5.25 17.10
CA ALA A 61 -7.87 5.78 16.06
C ALA A 61 -6.67 6.56 16.64
N LYS A 62 -6.89 7.29 17.74
CA LYS A 62 -5.84 8.04 18.48
C LYS A 62 -4.76 7.15 19.11
N GLN A 63 -5.01 5.85 19.26
CA GLN A 63 -4.04 4.91 19.83
C GLN A 63 -3.02 4.43 18.79
N PHE A 64 -3.29 4.63 17.50
CA PHE A 64 -2.34 4.29 16.44
C PHE A 64 -1.34 5.42 16.20
N THR A 65 -0.13 5.06 15.78
CA THR A 65 0.90 6.00 15.37
C THR A 65 1.66 5.46 14.16
N THR A 66 2.43 6.32 13.52
CA THR A 66 3.29 5.96 12.38
C THR A 66 4.74 6.27 12.69
N HIS A 67 5.64 5.35 12.39
CA HIS A 67 7.07 5.59 12.53
C HIS A 67 7.58 6.57 11.44
N PRO A 68 8.46 7.53 11.75
CA PRO A 68 8.88 8.56 10.79
C PRO A 68 9.83 8.04 9.69
N LYS A 69 10.53 6.94 9.95
CA LYS A 69 11.42 6.29 8.96
C LYS A 69 10.62 5.39 8.03
N ASN A 70 10.72 5.63 6.73
CA ASN A 70 10.15 4.76 5.70
C ASN A 70 10.88 3.40 5.68
N VAL A 71 10.10 2.32 5.64
CA VAL A 71 10.63 0.96 5.51
C VAL A 71 10.92 0.61 4.05
N ALA A 72 10.13 1.15 3.11
CA ALA A 72 10.31 1.00 1.68
C ALA A 72 9.80 2.24 0.94
N VAL A 73 10.37 2.49 -0.23
CA VAL A 73 9.86 3.43 -1.23
C VAL A 73 9.71 2.61 -2.51
N ASP A 74 8.46 2.43 -2.95
CA ASP A 74 8.13 1.61 -4.12
C ASP A 74 7.60 2.49 -5.25
N ASP A 75 7.99 2.17 -6.48
CA ASP A 75 7.36 2.70 -7.69
C ASP A 75 6.12 1.87 -8.04
N TYR A 76 5.04 2.56 -8.40
CA TYR A 76 3.79 1.92 -8.83
C TYR A 76 3.66 1.92 -10.36
N PHE A 77 3.20 0.79 -10.89
CA PHE A 77 3.02 0.57 -12.32
C PHE A 77 1.64 -0.01 -12.61
N VAL A 78 1.13 0.25 -13.81
CA VAL A 78 -0.06 -0.43 -14.32
C VAL A 78 0.36 -1.74 -14.96
N ILE A 79 -0.23 -2.85 -14.50
CA ILE A 79 0.07 -4.18 -15.01
C ILE A 79 -0.89 -4.52 -16.16
N PHE A 80 -0.32 -4.92 -17.29
CA PHE A 80 -1.07 -5.45 -18.43
C PHE A 80 -0.84 -6.96 -18.59
N SER A 81 -1.91 -7.71 -18.83
CA SER A 81 -1.84 -9.18 -18.96
C SER A 81 -1.02 -9.61 -20.18
N LYS A 82 -0.05 -10.51 -20.00
CA LYS A 82 0.72 -11.10 -21.10
C LYS A 82 -0.13 -11.88 -22.11
N LYS A 83 -1.35 -12.28 -21.74
CA LYS A 83 -2.28 -13.03 -22.60
C LYS A 83 -3.05 -12.15 -23.57
N ASN A 84 -3.06 -10.83 -23.37
CA ASN A 84 -3.78 -9.92 -24.25
C ASN A 84 -2.83 -9.41 -25.35
N PRO A 85 -3.13 -9.68 -26.64
CA PRO A 85 -2.26 -9.26 -27.75
C PRO A 85 -2.10 -7.73 -27.84
N ASN A 86 -3.04 -6.96 -27.28
CA ASN A 86 -3.02 -5.50 -27.30
C ASN A 86 -2.25 -4.88 -26.12
N SER A 87 -1.73 -5.68 -25.18
CA SER A 87 -1.14 -5.16 -23.95
C SER A 87 0.06 -4.24 -24.18
N LYS A 88 0.91 -4.53 -25.16
CA LYS A 88 2.04 -3.64 -25.51
C LYS A 88 1.55 -2.29 -26.01
N ALA A 89 0.56 -2.27 -26.90
CA ALA A 89 -0.01 -1.04 -27.43
C ALA A 89 -0.72 -0.20 -26.35
N LEU A 90 -1.38 -0.86 -25.39
CA LEU A 90 -1.99 -0.17 -24.24
C LEU A 90 -0.94 0.45 -23.31
N ALA A 91 0.14 -0.29 -23.01
CA ALA A 91 1.25 0.23 -22.22
C ALA A 91 1.90 1.44 -22.90
N ASP A 92 2.19 1.37 -24.21
CA ASP A 92 2.79 2.47 -24.96
C ASP A 92 1.90 3.72 -24.99
N LYS A 93 0.58 3.54 -25.13
CA LYS A 93 -0.39 4.62 -25.06
C LYS A 93 -0.44 5.25 -23.66
N LEU A 94 -0.43 4.44 -22.61
CA LEU A 94 -0.41 4.91 -21.22
C LEU A 94 0.86 5.73 -20.95
N ASP A 95 2.03 5.21 -21.34
CA ASP A 95 3.32 5.89 -21.13
C ASP A 95 3.39 7.23 -21.87
N SER A 96 2.93 7.26 -23.13
CA SER A 96 2.84 8.50 -23.91
C SER A 96 1.86 9.50 -23.29
N GLY A 97 0.70 9.04 -22.84
CA GLY A 97 -0.29 9.86 -22.14
C GLY A 97 0.25 10.44 -20.84
N MET A 98 0.95 9.62 -20.04
CA MET A 98 1.54 10.04 -18.77
C MET A 98 2.61 11.11 -18.96
N LYS A 99 3.45 11.00 -20.01
CA LYS A 99 4.42 12.04 -20.37
C LYS A 99 3.73 13.37 -20.70
N LYS A 100 2.64 13.32 -21.47
CA LYS A 100 1.85 14.53 -21.81
C LYS A 100 1.19 15.16 -20.58
N LEU A 101 0.64 14.35 -19.67
CA LEU A 101 0.03 14.83 -18.42
C LEU A 101 1.03 15.52 -17.50
N LYS A 102 2.25 14.98 -17.41
CA LYS A 102 3.34 15.59 -16.64
C LYS A 102 3.79 16.91 -17.30
N ALA A 103 3.99 16.91 -18.62
CA ALA A 103 4.41 18.10 -19.36
C ALA A 103 3.39 19.25 -19.29
N SER A 104 2.09 18.96 -19.18
CA SER A 104 1.04 19.98 -19.07
C SER A 104 0.80 20.49 -17.65
N GLY A 105 1.44 19.91 -16.63
CA GLY A 105 1.16 20.19 -15.21
C GLY A 105 -0.19 19.65 -14.72
N ALA A 106 -0.93 18.92 -15.55
CA ALA A 106 -2.19 18.28 -15.14
C ALA A 106 -1.95 17.18 -14.09
N TYR A 107 -0.80 16.50 -14.16
CA TYR A 107 -0.40 15.50 -13.16
C TYR A 107 -0.32 16.11 -11.75
N ASP A 108 0.34 17.25 -11.60
CA ASP A 108 0.52 17.87 -10.28
C ASP A 108 -0.83 18.32 -9.67
N LYS A 109 -1.76 18.79 -10.51
CA LYS A 109 -3.13 19.14 -10.09
C LYS A 109 -3.95 17.93 -9.62
N ILE A 110 -3.66 16.73 -10.12
CA ILE A 110 -4.30 15.49 -9.66
C ILE A 110 -3.70 15.07 -8.32
N MET A 111 -2.38 15.20 -8.16
CA MET A 111 -1.67 14.82 -6.93
C MET A 111 -1.87 15.79 -5.77
N SER A 112 -2.31 17.02 -6.03
CA SER A 112 -2.57 18.04 -5.02
C SER A 112 -4.02 18.06 -4.50
N GLN A 113 -4.88 17.15 -4.98
CA GLN A 113 -6.25 16.98 -4.49
C GLN A 113 -6.28 16.03 -3.28
#